data_AF-A0A957JXF0-F1
#
_entry.id   AF-A0A957JXF0-F1
#
_cell.length_a   1.000
_cell.length_b   1.000
_cell.length_c   1.000
_cell.angle_alpha   90.00
_cell.angle_beta   90.00
_cell.angle_gamma   90.00
#
_symmetry.space_group_name_H-M   'P 1'
#
loop_
_entity.id
_entity.type
_entity.pdbx_description
1 polymer ?
#
loop_
_entity_poly.entity_id
_entity_poly.type
_entity_poly.pdbx_seq_one_letter_code
_entity_poly.pdbx_strand_id
1 'polypeptide(L)'
;MALNEAQRAAVAANGMTFLRGPAGAGKTTALQQRILRLLADDEPAYTILTLVAELDQRAHYLNALHEAAIGPYADLKIITFTSLAREMVQLFWPLVARPAGFERPYLPPTFLSYDLAQLLMWRLVND
;
A
#
# COMPACT_ATOMS: atom_id res chain seq x y z
N MET A 1 -16.24 -5.40 18.89
CA MET A 1 -15.40 -6.36 19.63
C MET A 1 -14.43 -5.57 20.52
N ALA A 2 -14.26 -5.93 21.78
CA ALA A 2 -13.39 -5.16 22.69
C ALA A 2 -11.92 -5.40 22.34
N LEU A 3 -11.15 -4.32 22.12
CA LEU A 3 -9.72 -4.39 21.86
C LEU A 3 -8.96 -4.77 23.14
N ASN A 4 -7.98 -5.65 23.03
CA ASN A 4 -7.05 -5.92 24.12
C ASN A 4 -6.07 -4.75 24.32
N GLU A 5 -5.28 -4.80 25.40
CA GLU A 5 -4.35 -3.73 25.74
C GLU A 5 -3.30 -3.47 24.64
N ALA A 6 -2.71 -4.52 24.08
CA ALA A 6 -1.71 -4.39 23.00
C ALA A 6 -2.32 -3.77 21.73
N GLN A 7 -3.55 -4.12 21.40
CA GLN A 7 -4.28 -3.52 20.28
C GLN A 7 -4.60 -2.06 20.54
N ARG A 8 -5.04 -1.70 21.75
CA ARG A 8 -5.27 -0.27 22.12
C ARG A 8 -3.98 0.54 22.03
N ALA A 9 -2.87 0.00 22.50
CA ALA A 9 -1.56 0.63 22.37
C ALA A 9 -1.16 0.82 20.89
N ALA A 10 -1.38 -0.19 20.04
CA ALA A 10 -1.11 -0.10 18.61
C ALA A 10 -2.00 0.94 17.89
N VAL A 11 -3.26 1.05 18.29
CA VAL A 11 -4.20 2.07 17.79
C VAL A 11 -3.70 3.47 18.17
N ALA A 12 -3.31 3.69 19.42
CA ALA A 12 -2.88 4.99 19.94
C ALA A 12 -1.41 5.36 19.59
N ALA A 13 -0.61 4.43 19.07
CA ALA A 13 0.81 4.67 18.83
C ALA A 13 1.04 5.87 17.88
N ASN A 14 2.14 6.59 18.05
CA ASN A 14 2.54 7.69 17.18
C ASN A 14 3.99 7.50 16.71
N GLY A 15 4.37 8.16 15.62
CA GLY A 15 5.68 7.97 15.00
C GLY A 15 5.92 6.57 14.46
N MET A 16 7.19 6.18 14.33
CA MET A 16 7.60 4.89 13.79
C MET A 16 7.38 3.77 14.82
N THR A 17 6.41 2.89 14.54
CA THR A 17 6.02 1.79 15.44
C THR A 17 6.07 0.45 14.71
N PHE A 18 6.55 -0.59 15.40
CA PHE A 18 6.54 -1.97 14.91
C PHE A 18 5.63 -2.84 15.77
N LEU A 19 4.57 -3.41 15.18
CA LEU A 19 3.63 -4.31 15.86
C LEU A 19 3.96 -5.78 15.54
N ARG A 20 4.33 -6.55 16.56
CA ARG A 20 4.63 -7.98 16.45
C ARG A 20 3.60 -8.82 17.22
N GLY A 21 3.18 -9.93 16.63
CA GLY A 21 2.32 -10.91 17.30
C GLY A 21 2.06 -12.13 16.42
N PRO A 22 1.63 -13.27 17.01
CA PRO A 22 1.32 -14.49 16.27
C PRO A 22 0.16 -14.29 15.28
N ALA A 23 -0.02 -15.26 14.37
CA ALA A 23 -1.23 -15.31 13.54
C ALA A 23 -2.47 -15.33 14.44
N GLY A 24 -3.54 -14.64 14.02
CA GLY A 24 -4.76 -14.53 14.82
C GLY A 24 -4.72 -13.52 15.98
N ALA A 25 -3.59 -12.88 16.28
CA ALA A 25 -3.49 -11.87 17.36
C ALA A 25 -4.27 -10.56 17.10
N GLY A 26 -5.02 -10.45 16.00
CA GLY A 26 -5.81 -9.27 15.65
C GLY A 26 -4.98 -8.06 15.20
N LYS A 27 -3.85 -8.29 14.50
CA LYS A 27 -3.00 -7.23 13.93
C LYS A 27 -3.75 -6.39 12.89
N THR A 28 -4.47 -7.05 11.99
CA THR A 28 -5.31 -6.39 10.98
C THR A 28 -6.39 -5.54 11.64
N THR A 29 -7.05 -6.08 12.67
CA THR A 29 -8.05 -5.35 13.46
C THR A 29 -7.45 -4.11 14.12
N ALA A 30 -6.26 -4.21 14.71
CA ALA A 30 -5.57 -3.06 15.30
C ALA A 30 -5.25 -1.99 14.25
N LEU A 31 -4.82 -2.39 13.05
CA LEU A 31 -4.53 -1.45 11.96
C LEU A 31 -5.80 -0.77 11.42
N GLN A 32 -6.90 -1.52 11.24
CA GLN A 32 -8.20 -0.96 10.86
C GLN A 32 -8.68 0.08 11.88
N GLN A 33 -8.61 -0.25 13.18
CA GLN A 33 -8.99 0.65 14.26
C GLN A 33 -8.06 1.87 14.37
N ARG A 34 -6.78 1.71 14.03
CA ARG A 34 -5.84 2.83 13.92
C ARG A 34 -6.26 3.80 12.82
N ILE A 35 -6.59 3.29 11.63
CA ILE A 35 -7.06 4.12 10.51
C ILE A 35 -8.35 4.85 10.90
N LEU A 36 -9.31 4.13 11.50
CA LEU A 36 -10.56 4.73 11.98
C LEU A 36 -10.31 5.86 13.00
N ARG A 37 -9.39 5.65 13.94
CA ARG A 37 -8.99 6.70 14.88
C ARG A 37 -8.40 7.91 14.16
N LEU A 38 -7.44 7.70 13.25
CA LEU A 38 -6.82 8.81 12.51
C LEU A 38 -7.87 9.65 11.76
N LEU A 39 -8.80 8.98 11.08
CA LEU A 39 -9.90 9.64 10.37
C LEU A 39 -10.87 10.35 11.33
N ALA A 40 -11.14 9.78 12.51
CA ALA A 40 -11.96 10.42 13.54
C ALA A 40 -11.27 11.63 14.20
N ASP A 41 -9.93 11.64 14.20
CA ASP A 41 -9.08 12.76 14.66
C ASP A 41 -8.89 13.83 13.55
N ASP A 42 -9.81 13.90 12.57
CA ASP A 42 -9.81 14.83 11.42
C ASP A 42 -8.59 14.72 10.47
N GLU A 43 -7.85 13.61 10.48
CA GLU A 43 -6.80 13.37 9.48
C GLU A 43 -7.43 13.13 8.10
N PRO A 44 -7.06 13.90 7.05
CA PRO A 44 -7.64 13.70 5.73
C PRO A 44 -7.27 12.34 5.13
N ALA A 45 -8.24 11.60 4.60
CA ALA A 45 -8.00 10.24 4.09
C ALA A 45 -6.87 10.13 3.04
N TYR A 46 -6.66 11.16 2.23
CA TYR A 46 -5.62 11.20 1.20
C TYR A 46 -4.18 11.31 1.75
N THR A 47 -4.00 11.68 3.02
CA THR A 47 -2.68 11.70 3.69
C THR A 47 -2.31 10.33 4.26
N ILE A 48 -3.28 9.41 4.34
CA ILE A 48 -3.09 8.07 4.90
C ILE A 48 -2.81 7.08 3.76
N LEU A 49 -1.57 6.59 3.71
CA LEU A 49 -1.17 5.48 2.85
C LEU A 49 -1.23 4.16 3.61
N THR A 50 -2.04 3.22 3.12
CA THR A 50 -2.11 1.85 3.65
C THR A 50 -1.53 0.87 2.64
N LEU A 51 -0.42 0.24 3.02
CA LEU A 51 0.19 -0.83 2.22
C LEU A 51 -0.36 -2.19 2.61
N VAL A 52 -0.86 -2.93 1.61
CA VAL A 52 -1.33 -4.31 1.76
C VAL A 52 -0.43 -5.28 1.00
N ALA A 53 -0.39 -6.53 1.45
CA ALA A 53 0.39 -7.56 0.78
C ALA A 53 -0.24 -7.93 -0.58
N GLU A 54 -1.57 -8.07 -0.59
CA GLU A 54 -2.36 -8.47 -1.75
C GLU A 54 -3.52 -7.50 -1.92
N LEU A 55 -3.88 -7.17 -3.17
CA LEU A 55 -4.93 -6.18 -3.44
C LEU A 55 -6.30 -6.63 -2.92
N ASP A 56 -6.56 -7.94 -2.88
CA ASP A 56 -7.80 -8.51 -2.33
C ASP A 56 -8.03 -8.14 -0.86
N GLN A 57 -6.96 -7.86 -0.10
CA GLN A 57 -7.07 -7.41 1.29
C GLN A 57 -7.74 -6.04 1.40
N ARG A 58 -7.72 -5.22 0.35
CA ARG A 58 -8.33 -3.88 0.32
C ARG A 58 -9.80 -3.91 0.72
N ALA A 59 -10.55 -4.90 0.24
CA ALA A 59 -11.97 -5.01 0.53
C ALA A 59 -12.24 -5.13 2.04
N HIS A 60 -11.40 -5.87 2.77
CA HIS A 60 -11.54 -6.01 4.22
C HIS A 60 -11.35 -4.70 4.98
N TYR A 61 -10.45 -3.83 4.51
CA TYR A 61 -10.27 -2.49 5.10
C TYR A 61 -11.46 -1.59 4.78
N LEU A 62 -11.87 -1.53 3.50
CA LEU A 62 -13.01 -0.70 3.10
C LEU A 62 -14.31 -1.11 3.80
N ASN A 63 -14.56 -2.41 3.99
CA ASN A 63 -15.74 -2.89 4.72
C ASN A 63 -15.72 -2.46 6.19
N ALA A 64 -14.58 -2.62 6.88
CA ALA A 64 -14.45 -2.18 8.27
C ALA A 64 -14.63 -0.66 8.44
N LEU A 65 -14.22 0.11 7.44
CA LEU A 65 -14.47 1.54 7.38
C LEU A 65 -15.96 1.83 7.14
N HIS A 66 -16.58 1.23 6.13
CA HIS A 66 -18.01 1.40 5.86
C HIS A 66 -18.89 1.09 7.10
N GLU A 67 -18.58 0.02 7.84
CA GLU A 67 -19.29 -0.35 9.07
C GLU A 67 -19.19 0.71 10.18
N ALA A 68 -18.11 1.48 10.22
CA ALA A 68 -17.89 2.52 11.22
C ALA A 68 -18.56 3.88 10.90
N ALA A 69 -19.16 4.03 9.71
CA ALA A 69 -19.89 5.22 9.28
C ALA A 69 -19.13 6.58 9.37
N ILE A 70 -17.79 6.58 9.31
CA ILE A 70 -16.92 7.76 9.36
C ILE A 70 -16.67 8.34 7.95
N GLY A 71 -17.53 9.24 7.47
CA GLY A 71 -17.21 10.13 6.33
C GLY A 71 -16.87 9.47 4.97
N PRO A 72 -16.52 10.28 3.95
CA PRO A 72 -16.21 9.77 2.61
C PRO A 72 -14.81 9.14 2.55
N TYR A 73 -14.73 7.81 2.55
CA TYR A 73 -13.48 7.04 2.41
C TYR A 73 -12.93 6.96 0.97
N ALA A 74 -13.57 7.61 0.00
CA ALA A 74 -13.25 7.51 -1.42
C ALA A 74 -11.77 7.84 -1.72
N ASP A 75 -11.15 8.64 -0.86
CA ASP A 75 -9.77 9.12 -1.04
C ASP A 75 -8.73 8.31 -0.24
N LEU A 76 -9.13 7.31 0.55
CA LEU A 76 -8.17 6.49 1.30
C LEU A 76 -7.34 5.62 0.35
N LYS A 77 -6.02 5.83 0.34
CA LYS A 77 -5.12 5.09 -0.54
C LYS A 77 -4.68 3.76 0.08
N ILE A 78 -5.36 2.68 -0.33
CA ILE A 78 -5.02 1.30 0.01
C ILE A 78 -4.45 0.60 -1.23
N ILE A 79 -3.16 0.28 -1.20
CA ILE A 79 -2.42 -0.17 -2.39
C ILE A 79 -1.33 -1.19 -2.01
N THR A 80 -0.91 -2.02 -2.97
CA THR A 80 0.28 -2.86 -2.77
C THR A 80 1.55 -2.04 -2.98
N PHE A 81 2.67 -2.49 -2.43
CA PHE A 81 3.98 -1.86 -2.68
C PHE A 81 4.31 -1.82 -4.19
N THR A 82 4.04 -2.91 -4.91
CA THR A 82 4.28 -3.01 -6.35
C THR A 82 3.46 -1.99 -7.15
N SER A 83 2.18 -1.82 -6.81
CA SER A 83 1.33 -0.83 -7.50
C SER A 83 1.76 0.60 -7.17
N LEU A 84 2.16 0.89 -5.92
CA LEU A 84 2.74 2.19 -5.56
C LEU A 84 4.00 2.48 -6.38
N ALA A 85 4.93 1.53 -6.47
CA ALA A 85 6.15 1.69 -7.25
C ALA A 85 5.84 1.96 -8.72
N ARG A 86 4.89 1.22 -9.30
CA ARG A 86 4.42 1.43 -10.68
C ARG A 86 3.87 2.84 -10.90
N GLU A 87 2.99 3.31 -10.00
CA GLU A 87 2.44 4.67 -10.08
C GLU A 87 3.53 5.73 -10.01
N MET A 88 4.48 5.60 -9.09
CA MET A 88 5.61 6.54 -8.96
C MET A 88 6.48 6.54 -10.22
N VAL A 89 6.80 5.37 -10.77
CA VAL A 89 7.57 5.26 -12.02
C VAL A 89 6.80 5.87 -13.18
N GLN A 90 5.50 5.64 -13.31
CA GLN A 90 4.67 6.24 -14.36
C GLN A 90 4.63 7.78 -14.23
N LEU A 91 4.38 8.28 -13.03
CA LEU A 91 4.25 9.71 -12.74
C LEU A 91 5.55 10.46 -13.04
N PHE A 92 6.69 9.90 -12.61
CA PHE A 92 7.99 10.53 -12.76
C PHE A 92 8.78 10.02 -13.97
N TRP A 93 8.15 9.23 -14.86
CA TRP A 93 8.82 8.62 -16.00
C TRP A 93 9.64 9.60 -16.85
N PRO A 94 9.10 10.78 -17.23
CA PRO A 94 9.85 11.74 -18.03
C PRO A 94 11.14 12.24 -17.36
N LEU A 95 11.21 12.20 -16.03
CA LEU A 95 12.38 12.63 -15.25
C LEU A 95 13.43 11.52 -15.13
N VAL A 96 13.02 10.25 -15.13
CA VAL A 96 13.92 9.11 -14.86
C VAL A 96 14.35 8.35 -16.11
N ALA A 97 13.56 8.36 -17.19
CA ALA A 97 13.81 7.52 -18.36
C ALA A 97 15.13 7.83 -19.07
N ARG A 98 15.41 9.12 -19.31
CA ARG A 98 16.65 9.56 -19.96
C ARG A 98 17.90 9.27 -19.12
N PRO A 99 17.98 9.66 -17.83
CA PRO A 99 19.16 9.33 -17.01
C PRO A 99 19.31 7.83 -16.75
N ALA A 100 18.23 7.04 -16.83
CA ALA A 100 18.29 5.58 -16.75
C ALA A 100 18.75 4.88 -18.05
N GLY A 101 19.05 5.64 -19.11
CA GLY A 101 19.62 5.10 -20.36
C GLY A 101 18.61 4.47 -21.32
N PHE A 102 17.30 4.76 -21.17
CA PHE A 102 16.31 4.27 -22.13
C PHE A 102 16.45 4.98 -23.47
N GLU A 103 16.51 4.21 -24.57
CA GLU A 103 16.65 4.72 -25.95
C GLU A 103 15.51 5.67 -26.34
N ARG A 104 14.29 5.37 -25.90
CA ARG A 104 13.07 6.11 -26.24
C ARG A 104 12.39 6.65 -24.97
N PRO A 105 12.97 7.65 -24.30
CA PRO A 105 12.53 8.10 -22.98
C PRO A 105 11.19 8.86 -22.99
N TYR A 106 10.70 9.22 -24.18
CA TYR A 106 9.41 9.88 -24.40
C TYR A 106 8.24 8.88 -24.54
N LEU A 107 8.53 7.60 -24.72
CA LEU A 107 7.51 6.55 -24.70
C LEU A 107 7.22 6.13 -23.25
N PRO A 108 5.98 5.72 -22.91
CA PRO A 108 5.66 5.27 -21.56
C PRO A 108 6.47 4.02 -21.16
N PRO A 109 6.71 3.82 -19.85
CA PRO A 109 7.45 2.66 -19.39
C PRO A 109 6.68 1.37 -19.68
N THR A 110 7.39 0.35 -20.16
CA THR A 110 6.86 -1.01 -20.24
C THR A 110 7.20 -1.73 -18.95
N PHE A 111 6.18 -2.16 -18.23
CA PHE A 111 6.37 -2.98 -17.03
C PHE A 111 6.26 -4.45 -17.39
N LEU A 112 7.21 -5.22 -16.88
CA LEU A 112 7.26 -6.66 -17.07
C LEU A 112 6.54 -7.37 -15.93
N SER A 113 5.77 -8.40 -16.25
CA SER A 113 5.39 -9.40 -15.25
C SER A 113 6.62 -10.18 -14.81
N TYR A 114 6.51 -10.90 -13.70
CA TYR A 114 7.58 -11.78 -13.25
C TYR A 114 8.02 -12.76 -14.35
N ASP A 115 7.05 -13.42 -15.01
CA ASP A 115 7.33 -14.38 -16.08
C ASP A 115 7.99 -13.73 -17.31
N LEU A 116 7.52 -12.54 -17.73
CA LEU A 116 8.12 -11.82 -18.85
C LEU A 116 9.54 -11.35 -18.52
N ALA A 117 9.76 -10.90 -17.28
CA ALA A 117 11.09 -10.54 -16.82
C ALA A 117 12.03 -11.75 -16.85
N GLN A 118 11.58 -12.90 -16.36
CA GLN A 118 12.37 -14.15 -16.41
C GLN A 118 12.68 -14.58 -17.84
N LEU A 119 11.70 -14.56 -18.74
CA LEU A 119 11.90 -14.94 -20.14
C LEU A 119 12.91 -14.02 -20.84
N LEU A 120 12.80 -12.71 -20.63
CA LEU A 120 13.72 -11.74 -21.22
C LEU A 120 15.13 -11.86 -20.63
N MET A 121 15.26 -12.02 -19.31
CA MET A 121 16.56 -12.21 -18.67
C MET A 121 17.21 -13.52 -19.10
N TRP A 122 16.45 -14.61 -19.23
CA TRP A 122 16.95 -15.87 -19.76
C TRP A 122 17.50 -15.67 -21.17
N ARG A 123 16.76 -14.99 -22.05
CA ARG A 123 17.22 -14.70 -23.41
C ARG A 123 18.51 -13.88 -23.42
N LEU A 124 18.62 -12.84 -22.58
CA LEU A 124 19.81 -11.99 -22.50
C LEU A 124 21.08 -12.71 -22.01
N VAL A 125 20.95 -13.81 -21.26
CA VAL A 125 22.09 -14.57 -20.72
C VAL A 125 22.47 -15.75 -21.63
N ASN A 126 21.54 -16.22 -22.48
CA ASN A 126 21.75 -17.36 -23.37
C ASN A 126 21.98 -16.99 -24.84
N ASP A 127 21.65 -15.76 -25.24
CA ASP A 127 22.06 -15.15 -26.52
C ASP A 127 23.46 -14.53 -26.39
#